data_AF-A0A520CCH8-F1
#
_entry.id   AF-A0A520CCH8-F1
#
_cell.length_a   1.000
_cell.length_b   1.000
_cell.length_c   1.000
_cell.angle_alpha   90.00
_cell.angle_beta   90.00
_cell.angle_gamma   90.00
#
_symmetry.space_group_name_H-M   'P 1'
#
loop_
_entity.id
_entity.type
_entity.pdbx_description
1 polymer ?
#
loop_
_entity_poly.entity_id
_entity_poly.type
_entity_poly.pdbx_seq_one_letter_code
_entity_poly.pdbx_strand_id
1 'polypeptide(L)'
;MKVRFLMAIMLFTAITTSAQKTVSAQKKAVAPEGIFAEIETTKGKITLALNYKKAPITVANFISLAEGTNPDVNSQYKGKPFYNGLKFHRVIADFMIQGGDPLGTGAGEPGYRFQDEITDLKHDSAGILSMANSGPATNGSQFFITHKETPWLDGKHSVFGKVTSGMDVVNKIEQNDVMNKVTIVRKGAEAKKFDAIKTFNNAQQAQKLKIQKEAEERAQMLAKVTKEFEAGKTTPSGLKYIVITEGTGAKPVASSNVKVHYAGTLV
;
A
#
# COMPACT_ATOMS: atom_id res chain seq x y z
N MET A 1 -55.46 -39.81 78.32
CA MET A 1 -54.15 -39.20 77.99
C MET A 1 -54.34 -38.32 76.74
N LYS A 2 -53.78 -37.11 76.74
CA LYS A 2 -53.88 -36.10 75.66
C LYS A 2 -53.28 -36.58 74.32
N VAL A 3 -53.57 -35.79 73.26
CA VAL A 3 -52.79 -35.54 72.01
C VAL A 3 -53.40 -36.23 70.77
N ARG A 4 -54.19 -35.54 69.92
CA ARG A 4 -53.96 -34.53 68.84
C ARG A 4 -53.82 -35.14 67.42
N PHE A 5 -54.70 -34.68 66.53
CA PHE A 5 -54.71 -34.86 65.07
C PHE A 5 -53.62 -34.02 64.36
N LEU A 6 -53.17 -34.45 63.18
CA LEU A 6 -52.85 -33.55 62.07
C LEU A 6 -53.07 -34.26 60.72
N MET A 7 -54.03 -33.76 59.95
CA MET A 7 -54.38 -34.20 58.60
C MET A 7 -53.69 -33.23 57.62
N ALA A 8 -52.78 -33.73 56.78
CA ALA A 8 -52.09 -32.91 55.79
C ALA A 8 -52.91 -32.87 54.50
N ILE A 9 -53.42 -31.67 54.15
CA ILE A 9 -54.06 -31.35 52.88
C ILE A 9 -52.95 -31.06 51.86
N MET A 10 -52.81 -31.88 50.82
CA MET A 10 -51.98 -31.57 49.65
C MET A 10 -52.72 -30.57 48.76
N LEU A 11 -52.22 -29.34 48.70
CA LEU A 11 -52.63 -28.33 47.72
C LEU A 11 -52.00 -28.65 46.35
N PHE A 12 -52.82 -28.91 45.34
CA PHE A 12 -52.41 -28.86 43.94
C PHE A 12 -52.42 -27.40 43.47
N THR A 13 -51.25 -26.79 43.29
CA THR A 13 -51.12 -25.49 42.64
C THR A 13 -51.00 -25.70 41.13
N ALA A 14 -52.02 -25.25 40.39
CA ALA A 14 -52.00 -25.18 38.94
C ALA A 14 -51.00 -24.10 38.49
N ILE A 15 -49.91 -24.52 37.85
CA ILE A 15 -48.95 -23.62 37.21
C ILE A 15 -49.55 -23.20 35.87
N THR A 16 -50.03 -21.97 35.79
CA THR A 16 -50.41 -21.34 34.53
C THR A 16 -49.15 -20.98 33.75
N THR A 17 -48.86 -21.71 32.67
CA THR A 17 -47.80 -21.40 31.72
C THR A 17 -48.16 -20.15 30.93
N SER A 18 -47.64 -19.00 31.37
CA SER A 18 -47.55 -17.78 30.56
C SER A 18 -46.57 -18.03 29.42
N ALA A 19 -47.07 -18.02 28.18
CA ALA A 19 -46.25 -18.04 26.98
C ALA A 19 -45.46 -16.72 26.89
N GLN A 20 -44.21 -16.73 27.34
CA GLN A 20 -43.26 -15.65 27.06
C GLN A 20 -42.98 -15.63 25.56
N LYS A 21 -43.52 -14.61 24.88
CA LYS A 21 -43.03 -14.19 23.57
C LYS A 21 -41.55 -13.86 23.71
N THR A 22 -40.70 -14.76 23.23
CA THR A 22 -39.29 -14.49 22.97
C THR A 22 -39.22 -13.41 21.90
N VAL A 23 -39.02 -12.17 22.32
CA VAL A 23 -38.59 -11.10 21.42
C VAL A 23 -37.17 -11.45 21.00
N SER A 24 -37.03 -12.07 19.84
CA SER A 24 -35.73 -12.19 19.19
C SER A 24 -35.21 -10.77 18.94
N ALA A 25 -34.23 -10.34 19.72
CA ALA A 25 -33.47 -9.14 19.41
C ALA A 25 -32.78 -9.36 18.06
N GLN A 26 -33.39 -8.85 16.99
CA GLN A 26 -32.72 -8.73 15.70
C GLN A 26 -31.50 -7.84 15.92
N LYS A 27 -30.32 -8.47 15.98
CA LYS A 27 -29.03 -7.78 15.93
C LYS A 27 -29.01 -7.04 14.59
N LYS A 28 -29.38 -5.77 14.59
CA LYS A 28 -29.29 -4.88 13.44
C LYS A 28 -27.85 -4.99 12.95
N ALA A 29 -27.65 -5.54 11.74
CA ALA A 29 -26.31 -5.67 11.17
C ALA A 29 -25.67 -4.28 11.18
N VAL A 30 -24.68 -4.08 12.05
CA VAL A 30 -23.97 -2.82 12.15
C VAL A 30 -23.23 -2.66 10.83
N ALA A 31 -23.52 -1.57 10.11
CA ALA A 31 -22.84 -1.28 8.86
C ALA A 31 -21.32 -1.30 9.10
N PRO A 32 -20.52 -1.89 8.19
CA PRO A 32 -19.09 -2.02 8.41
C PRO A 32 -18.45 -0.64 8.61
N GLU A 33 -17.74 -0.50 9.74
CA GLU A 33 -16.90 0.66 10.02
C GLU A 33 -15.61 0.59 9.20
N GLY A 34 -15.02 1.75 8.89
CA GLY A 34 -13.81 1.85 8.08
C GLY A 34 -13.75 3.12 7.26
N ILE A 35 -12.71 3.21 6.42
CA ILE A 35 -12.59 4.25 5.41
C ILE A 35 -12.90 3.63 4.06
N PHE A 36 -13.76 4.29 3.30
CA PHE A 36 -14.16 3.86 1.97
C PHE A 36 -13.86 4.95 0.96
N ALA A 37 -13.56 4.55 -0.28
CA ALA A 37 -13.53 5.44 -1.43
C ALA A 37 -14.67 5.07 -2.39
N GLU A 38 -15.44 6.07 -2.80
CA GLU A 38 -16.48 5.93 -3.82
C GLU A 38 -16.00 6.62 -5.09
N ILE A 39 -15.81 5.83 -6.16
CA ILE A 39 -15.42 6.30 -7.49
C ILE A 39 -16.68 6.29 -8.36
N GLU A 40 -17.16 7.48 -8.71
CA GLU A 40 -18.26 7.67 -9.66
C GLU A 40 -17.70 7.73 -11.08
N THR A 41 -18.22 6.91 -11.97
CA THR A 41 -17.84 6.84 -13.39
C THR A 41 -19.08 6.93 -14.27
N THR A 42 -18.89 7.04 -15.58
CA THR A 42 -19.98 6.92 -16.57
C THR A 42 -20.62 5.53 -16.60
N LYS A 43 -19.91 4.49 -16.15
CA LYS A 43 -20.40 3.10 -16.13
C LYS A 43 -21.06 2.71 -14.80
N GLY A 44 -21.07 3.62 -13.81
CA GLY A 44 -21.63 3.39 -12.49
C GLY A 44 -20.65 3.73 -11.36
N LYS A 45 -20.97 3.29 -10.15
CA LYS A 45 -20.20 3.59 -8.94
C LYS A 45 -19.43 2.36 -8.45
N ILE A 46 -18.16 2.57 -8.12
CA ILE A 46 -17.29 1.57 -7.48
C ILE A 46 -17.06 2.01 -6.03
N THR A 47 -17.27 1.11 -5.08
CA THR A 47 -16.97 1.36 -3.66
C THR A 47 -15.81 0.46 -3.23
N LEU A 48 -14.78 1.08 -2.66
CA LEU A 48 -13.55 0.45 -2.20
C LEU A 48 -13.47 0.59 -0.68
N ALA A 49 -13.22 -0.49 0.06
CA ALA A 49 -12.76 -0.42 1.45
C ALA A 49 -11.24 -0.23 1.47
N LEU A 50 -10.76 0.75 2.22
CA LEU A 50 -9.34 1.08 2.33
C LEU A 50 -8.73 0.48 3.60
N ASN A 51 -7.60 -0.20 3.46
CA ASN A 51 -6.89 -0.91 4.52
C ASN A 51 -5.97 0.02 5.32
N TYR A 52 -6.50 1.12 5.87
CA TYR A 52 -5.74 2.19 6.53
C TYR A 52 -4.92 1.75 7.76
N LYS A 53 -5.21 0.58 8.32
CA LYS A 53 -4.44 -0.01 9.43
C LYS A 53 -3.22 -0.79 8.97
N LYS A 54 -3.27 -1.40 7.78
CA LYS A 54 -2.19 -2.23 7.23
C LYS A 54 -1.29 -1.44 6.29
N ALA A 55 -1.86 -0.56 5.46
CA ALA A 55 -1.13 0.31 4.54
C ALA A 55 -1.46 1.79 4.82
N PRO A 56 -1.12 2.32 6.01
CA PRO A 56 -1.50 3.67 6.42
C PRO A 56 -0.94 4.76 5.52
N ILE A 57 0.30 4.65 5.02
CA ILE A 57 0.94 5.70 4.21
C ILE A 57 0.29 5.76 2.83
N THR A 58 0.03 4.61 2.23
CA THR A 58 -0.59 4.46 0.92
C THR A 58 -2.04 4.93 0.95
N VAL A 59 -2.78 4.56 2.00
CA VAL A 59 -4.15 5.04 2.18
C VAL A 59 -4.18 6.55 2.46
N ALA A 60 -3.24 7.07 3.27
CA ALA A 60 -3.11 8.50 3.51
C ALA A 60 -2.80 9.29 2.22
N ASN A 61 -1.88 8.79 1.39
CA ASN A 61 -1.60 9.33 0.07
C ASN A 61 -2.87 9.38 -0.78
N PHE A 62 -3.57 8.25 -0.92
CA PHE A 62 -4.78 8.17 -1.74
C PHE A 62 -5.88 9.13 -1.25
N ILE A 63 -6.12 9.20 0.06
CA ILE A 63 -7.12 10.10 0.66
C ILE A 63 -6.76 11.56 0.42
N SER A 64 -5.52 11.95 0.69
CA SER A 64 -5.07 13.34 0.54
C SER A 64 -5.14 13.82 -0.91
N LEU A 65 -4.87 12.94 -1.88
CA LEU A 65 -5.05 13.21 -3.30
C LEU A 65 -6.53 13.34 -3.67
N ALA A 66 -7.37 12.40 -3.24
CA ALA A 66 -8.81 12.43 -3.50
C ALA A 66 -9.48 13.69 -2.93
N GLU A 67 -9.07 14.14 -1.75
CA GLU A 67 -9.60 15.33 -1.08
C GLU A 67 -8.93 16.64 -1.53
N GLY A 68 -7.85 16.57 -2.30
CA GLY A 68 -7.09 17.74 -2.75
C GLY A 68 -6.32 18.45 -1.63
N THR A 69 -6.04 17.76 -0.54
CA THR A 69 -5.37 18.29 0.65
C THR A 69 -3.87 17.98 0.70
N ASN A 70 -3.36 17.17 -0.25
CA ASN A 70 -1.95 16.81 -0.30
C ASN A 70 -1.04 18.04 -0.56
N PRO A 71 -0.07 18.34 0.32
CA PRO A 71 0.76 19.55 0.20
C PRO A 71 1.92 19.41 -0.81
N ASP A 72 2.33 18.18 -1.09
CA ASP A 72 3.54 17.85 -1.85
C ASP A 72 3.29 17.74 -3.36
N VAL A 73 2.03 17.84 -3.81
CA VAL A 73 1.70 17.80 -5.25
C VAL A 73 2.27 19.00 -6.00
N ASN A 74 2.53 18.79 -7.30
CA ASN A 74 2.85 19.86 -8.24
C ASN A 74 1.83 21.00 -8.14
N SER A 75 2.30 22.23 -8.30
CA SER A 75 1.51 23.46 -8.08
C SER A 75 0.15 23.46 -8.79
N GLN A 76 0.09 22.89 -10.00
CA GLN A 76 -1.12 22.81 -10.81
C GLN A 76 -2.26 21.97 -10.18
N TYR A 77 -1.92 21.03 -9.28
CA TYR A 77 -2.87 20.12 -8.62
C TYR A 77 -3.22 20.54 -7.19
N LYS A 78 -2.58 21.58 -6.63
CA LYS A 78 -2.82 22.00 -5.24
C LYS A 78 -4.26 22.46 -5.03
N GLY A 79 -4.86 22.01 -3.92
CA GLY A 79 -6.22 22.39 -3.50
C GLY A 79 -7.33 21.81 -4.38
N LYS A 80 -7.02 20.82 -5.23
CA LYS A 80 -7.98 20.22 -6.16
C LYS A 80 -8.10 18.71 -5.91
N PRO A 81 -9.33 18.14 -5.90
CA PRO A 81 -9.52 16.69 -5.91
C PRO A 81 -8.79 16.04 -7.09
N PHE A 82 -7.64 15.42 -6.82
CA PHE A 82 -6.65 15.05 -7.84
C PHE A 82 -7.21 14.08 -8.88
N TYR A 83 -8.03 13.12 -8.45
CA TYR A 83 -8.54 12.05 -9.29
C TYR A 83 -9.74 12.44 -10.16
N ASN A 84 -10.42 13.55 -9.84
CA ASN A 84 -11.63 13.94 -10.56
C ASN A 84 -11.28 14.35 -11.99
N GLY A 85 -11.95 13.75 -12.96
CA GLY A 85 -11.70 13.93 -14.39
C GLY A 85 -10.57 13.08 -14.96
N LEU A 86 -9.85 12.32 -14.13
CA LEU A 86 -8.80 11.42 -14.62
C LEU A 86 -9.39 10.15 -15.24
N LYS A 87 -8.66 9.59 -16.19
CA LYS A 87 -9.08 8.41 -16.96
C LYS A 87 -8.51 7.12 -16.37
N PHE A 88 -9.21 6.01 -16.62
CA PHE A 88 -8.61 4.69 -16.63
C PHE A 88 -7.83 4.53 -17.94
N HIS A 89 -6.56 4.93 -17.93
CA HIS A 89 -5.72 5.05 -19.13
C HIS A 89 -5.24 3.69 -19.66
N ARG A 90 -5.25 2.65 -18.81
CA ARG A 90 -4.85 1.30 -19.20
C ARG A 90 -5.83 0.29 -18.61
N VAL A 91 -6.50 -0.45 -19.49
CA VAL A 91 -7.46 -1.49 -19.13
C VAL A 91 -7.07 -2.75 -19.87
N ILE A 92 -6.85 -3.83 -19.13
CA ILE A 92 -6.51 -5.13 -19.68
C ILE A 92 -7.53 -6.13 -19.18
N ALA A 93 -8.34 -6.65 -20.12
CA ALA A 93 -9.34 -7.66 -19.84
C ALA A 93 -8.72 -8.84 -19.07
N ASP A 94 -9.46 -9.35 -18.09
CA ASP A 94 -9.04 -10.44 -17.21
C ASP A 94 -7.78 -10.18 -16.36
N PHE A 95 -7.29 -8.94 -16.34
CA PHE A 95 -6.15 -8.55 -15.51
C PHE A 95 -6.52 -7.41 -14.56
N MET A 96 -6.64 -6.18 -15.06
CA MET A 96 -6.91 -5.01 -14.22
C MET A 96 -7.39 -3.78 -15.00
N ILE A 97 -7.94 -2.81 -14.26
CA ILE A 97 -8.13 -1.42 -14.69
C ILE A 97 -7.14 -0.53 -13.94
N GLN A 98 -6.41 0.34 -14.64
CA GLN A 98 -5.41 1.24 -14.06
C GLN A 98 -5.78 2.70 -14.32
N GLY A 99 -5.71 3.51 -13.27
CA GLY A 99 -6.05 4.92 -13.27
C GLY A 99 -5.10 5.75 -12.42
N GLY A 100 -5.48 7.00 -12.14
CA GLY A 100 -4.69 7.91 -11.29
C GLY A 100 -3.51 8.58 -12.00
N ASP A 101 -3.47 8.55 -13.33
CA ASP A 101 -2.50 9.28 -14.15
C ASP A 101 -3.10 10.61 -14.63
N PRO A 102 -2.52 11.77 -14.25
CA PRO A 102 -2.99 13.07 -14.72
C PRO A 102 -2.72 13.37 -16.20
N LEU A 103 -1.77 12.69 -16.83
CA LEU A 103 -1.48 12.81 -18.27
C LEU A 103 -2.26 11.79 -19.11
N GLY A 104 -2.69 10.69 -18.49
CA GLY A 104 -3.38 9.59 -19.16
C GLY A 104 -2.50 8.78 -20.13
N THR A 105 -1.18 8.86 -20.01
CA THR A 105 -0.19 8.21 -20.89
C THR A 105 0.48 6.97 -20.26
N GLY A 106 0.24 6.73 -18.97
CA GLY A 106 0.95 5.81 -18.09
C GLY A 106 2.14 6.45 -17.35
N ALA A 107 2.53 7.69 -17.68
CA ALA A 107 3.77 8.31 -17.18
C ALA A 107 3.55 9.50 -16.24
N GLY A 108 2.31 9.97 -16.05
CA GLY A 108 2.07 11.12 -15.18
C GLY A 108 2.18 10.78 -13.70
N GLU A 109 2.59 11.78 -12.94
CA GLU A 109 2.90 11.69 -11.52
C GLU A 109 2.32 12.88 -10.75
N PRO A 110 2.10 12.75 -9.43
CA PRO A 110 1.60 13.85 -8.62
C PRO A 110 2.67 14.92 -8.33
N GLY A 111 3.95 14.65 -8.59
CA GLY A 111 5.08 15.53 -8.27
C GLY A 111 6.02 14.99 -7.19
N TYR A 112 5.71 13.82 -6.65
CA TYR A 112 6.52 13.12 -5.65
C TYR A 112 6.40 11.61 -5.82
N ARG A 113 7.29 10.89 -5.14
CA ARG A 113 7.25 9.44 -4.98
C ARG A 113 7.37 9.06 -3.50
N PHE A 114 6.87 7.88 -3.15
CA PHE A 114 6.99 7.31 -1.81
C PHE A 114 7.23 5.79 -1.84
N GLN A 115 7.67 5.27 -0.70
CA GLN A 115 8.04 3.87 -0.50
C GLN A 115 6.87 2.88 -0.62
N ASP A 116 7.18 1.60 -0.85
CA ASP A 116 6.20 0.52 -0.80
C ASP A 116 5.81 0.16 0.63
N GLU A 117 4.56 -0.23 0.82
CA GLU A 117 4.04 -0.82 2.06
C GLU A 117 3.62 -2.26 1.79
N ILE A 118 4.62 -3.15 1.74
CA ILE A 118 4.39 -4.57 1.57
C ILE A 118 3.94 -5.19 2.89
N THR A 119 2.77 -5.83 2.87
CA THR A 119 2.12 -6.43 4.05
C THR A 119 1.78 -7.89 3.78
N ASP A 120 0.95 -8.50 4.64
CA ASP A 120 0.35 -9.81 4.44
C ASP A 120 -0.83 -9.79 3.43
N LEU A 121 -1.21 -8.62 2.92
CA LEU A 121 -2.23 -8.47 1.88
C LEU A 121 -1.69 -8.93 0.52
N LYS A 122 -2.55 -9.63 -0.24
CA LYS A 122 -2.20 -10.28 -1.51
C LYS A 122 -3.22 -9.97 -2.60
N HIS A 123 -2.83 -10.23 -3.84
CA HIS A 123 -3.70 -10.16 -5.00
C HIS A 123 -4.42 -11.51 -5.22
N ASP A 124 -5.15 -11.96 -4.20
CA ASP A 124 -5.73 -13.30 -4.10
C ASP A 124 -7.14 -13.43 -4.70
N SER A 125 -7.67 -12.35 -5.26
CA SER A 125 -9.05 -12.29 -5.71
C SER A 125 -9.29 -11.12 -6.66
N ALA A 126 -10.47 -11.09 -7.27
CA ALA A 126 -10.95 -9.93 -8.01
C ALA A 126 -11.20 -8.72 -7.08
N GLY A 127 -11.04 -7.52 -7.64
CA GLY A 127 -11.33 -6.26 -6.96
C GLY A 127 -10.26 -5.81 -5.97
N ILE A 128 -9.04 -6.34 -6.03
CA ILE A 128 -7.93 -5.89 -5.18
C ILE A 128 -7.42 -4.54 -5.68
N LEU A 129 -7.35 -3.56 -4.78
CA LEU A 129 -6.84 -2.22 -5.05
C LEU A 129 -5.38 -2.11 -4.61
N SER A 130 -4.52 -1.72 -5.52
CA SER A 130 -3.08 -1.70 -5.31
C SER A 130 -2.40 -0.56 -6.07
N MET A 131 -1.23 -0.11 -5.59
CA MET A 131 -0.47 0.97 -6.23
C MET A 131 0.23 0.48 -7.49
N ALA A 132 0.15 1.25 -8.57
CA ALA A 132 1.03 1.07 -9.71
C ALA A 132 2.40 1.73 -9.40
N ASN A 133 3.48 1.06 -9.76
CA ASN A 133 4.85 1.56 -9.59
C ASN A 133 5.74 1.08 -10.76
N SER A 134 6.91 1.69 -10.89
CA SER A 134 7.93 1.37 -11.90
C SER A 134 9.16 0.69 -11.28
N GLY A 135 8.96 0.06 -10.11
CA GLY A 135 10.02 -0.50 -9.28
C GLY A 135 9.93 -0.04 -7.81
N PRO A 136 10.81 -0.57 -6.95
CA PRO A 136 10.75 -0.29 -5.52
C PRO A 136 10.78 1.20 -5.19
N ALA A 137 9.92 1.61 -4.25
CA ALA A 137 9.80 2.97 -3.76
C ALA A 137 9.48 4.04 -4.83
N THR A 138 8.68 3.66 -5.82
CA THR A 138 8.21 4.58 -6.88
C THR A 138 6.70 4.77 -6.91
N ASN A 139 6.02 4.56 -5.77
CA ASN A 139 4.59 4.83 -5.68
C ASN A 139 4.31 6.33 -5.81
N GLY A 140 3.20 6.66 -6.49
CA GLY A 140 2.75 8.04 -6.70
C GLY A 140 1.24 8.17 -6.58
N SER A 141 0.56 8.56 -7.65
CA SER A 141 -0.92 8.65 -7.70
C SER A 141 -1.59 7.50 -8.44
N GLN A 142 -0.84 6.75 -9.23
CA GLN A 142 -1.41 5.70 -10.07
C GLN A 142 -1.75 4.46 -9.25
N PHE A 143 -2.91 3.87 -9.54
CA PHE A 143 -3.40 2.66 -8.89
C PHE A 143 -4.07 1.74 -9.91
N PHE A 144 -4.26 0.48 -9.54
CA PHE A 144 -5.05 -0.46 -10.32
C PHE A 144 -6.02 -1.25 -9.45
N ILE A 145 -7.09 -1.74 -10.08
CA ILE A 145 -8.08 -2.65 -9.49
C ILE A 145 -8.09 -3.93 -10.32
N THR A 146 -7.90 -5.09 -9.67
CA THR A 146 -7.80 -6.38 -10.38
C THR A 146 -9.17 -6.89 -10.87
N HIS A 147 -9.19 -7.53 -12.04
CA HIS A 147 -10.35 -8.30 -12.50
C HIS A 147 -10.37 -9.73 -11.93
N LYS A 148 -9.18 -10.29 -11.65
CA LYS A 148 -8.95 -11.66 -11.18
C LYS A 148 -7.81 -11.68 -10.15
N GLU A 149 -7.51 -12.84 -9.59
CA GLU A 149 -6.29 -13.03 -8.79
C GLU A 149 -5.03 -12.81 -9.65
N THR A 150 -4.02 -12.17 -9.08
CA THR A 150 -2.77 -11.81 -9.78
C THR A 150 -1.53 -12.03 -8.88
N PRO A 151 -1.29 -13.25 -8.39
CA PRO A 151 -0.29 -13.54 -7.35
C PRO A 151 1.16 -13.17 -7.72
N TRP A 152 1.48 -13.03 -9.02
CA TRP A 152 2.81 -12.58 -9.48
C TRP A 152 3.15 -11.12 -9.13
N LEU A 153 2.16 -10.35 -8.67
CA LEU A 153 2.29 -8.98 -8.16
C LEU A 153 2.54 -8.91 -6.65
N ASP A 154 2.39 -10.02 -5.93
CA ASP A 154 2.59 -10.07 -4.49
C ASP A 154 4.04 -9.71 -4.12
N GLY A 155 4.20 -8.90 -3.07
CA GLY A 155 5.49 -8.40 -2.63
C GLY A 155 6.11 -7.30 -3.50
N LYS A 156 5.46 -6.92 -4.61
CA LYS A 156 5.96 -5.89 -5.54
C LYS A 156 5.12 -4.62 -5.55
N HIS A 157 3.84 -4.72 -5.21
CA HIS A 157 2.89 -3.61 -5.21
C HIS A 157 2.18 -3.51 -3.86
N SER A 158 2.01 -2.28 -3.38
CA SER A 158 1.32 -1.98 -2.11
C SER A 158 -0.18 -2.18 -2.26
N VAL A 159 -0.70 -3.31 -1.76
CA VAL A 159 -2.14 -3.56 -1.66
C VAL A 159 -2.72 -2.71 -0.54
N PHE A 160 -3.70 -1.85 -0.86
CA PHE A 160 -4.23 -0.89 0.10
C PHE A 160 -5.75 -0.83 0.17
N GLY A 161 -6.47 -1.68 -0.57
CA GLY A 161 -7.92 -1.77 -0.46
C GLY A 161 -8.52 -2.92 -1.26
N LYS A 162 -9.85 -3.00 -1.23
CA LYS A 162 -10.64 -3.96 -2.00
C LYS A 162 -12.01 -3.42 -2.35
N VAL A 163 -12.53 -3.78 -3.52
CA VAL A 163 -13.90 -3.50 -3.95
C VAL A 163 -14.88 -4.19 -3.00
N THR A 164 -15.82 -3.42 -2.44
CA THR A 164 -16.94 -3.92 -1.64
C THR A 164 -18.28 -3.81 -2.35
N SER A 165 -18.38 -2.94 -3.36
CA SER A 165 -19.54 -2.81 -4.25
C SER A 165 -19.13 -2.28 -5.62
N GLY A 166 -19.84 -2.66 -6.67
CA GLY A 166 -19.56 -2.22 -8.04
C GLY A 166 -18.47 -3.03 -8.76
N MET A 167 -18.31 -4.32 -8.43
CA MET A 167 -17.38 -5.18 -9.19
C MET A 167 -17.86 -5.39 -10.63
N ASP A 168 -19.17 -5.38 -10.88
CA ASP A 168 -19.71 -5.39 -12.23
C ASP A 168 -19.37 -4.10 -12.99
N VAL A 169 -19.30 -2.96 -12.30
CA VAL A 169 -18.84 -1.69 -12.87
C VAL A 169 -17.37 -1.77 -13.22
N VAL A 170 -16.51 -2.28 -12.32
CA VAL A 170 -15.08 -2.53 -12.61
C VAL A 170 -14.92 -3.34 -13.90
N ASN A 171 -15.71 -4.40 -14.07
CA ASN A 171 -15.67 -5.25 -15.27
C ASN A 171 -16.21 -4.59 -16.54
N LYS A 172 -16.96 -3.49 -16.43
CA LYS A 172 -17.50 -2.71 -17.55
C LYS A 172 -16.64 -1.50 -17.93
N ILE A 173 -15.65 -1.14 -17.11
CA ILE A 173 -14.75 -0.03 -17.40
C ILE A 173 -13.95 -0.36 -18.66
N GLU A 174 -13.92 0.59 -19.57
CA GLU A 174 -13.15 0.55 -20.80
C GLU A 174 -12.01 1.57 -20.74
N GLN A 175 -11.01 1.39 -21.59
CA GLN A 175 -9.92 2.35 -21.67
C GLN A 175 -10.44 3.74 -22.02
N ASN A 176 -9.95 4.76 -21.30
CA ASN A 176 -10.37 6.16 -21.35
C ASN A 176 -11.68 6.51 -20.65
N ASP A 177 -12.37 5.56 -20.01
CA ASP A 177 -13.46 5.91 -19.10
C ASP A 177 -12.96 6.82 -17.97
N VAL A 178 -13.82 7.75 -17.53
CA VAL A 178 -13.45 8.84 -16.63
C VAL A 178 -13.97 8.60 -15.21
N MET A 179 -13.13 8.88 -14.22
CA MET A 179 -13.53 9.04 -12.84
C MET A 179 -14.13 10.45 -12.67
N ASN A 180 -15.45 10.54 -12.71
CA ASN A 180 -16.16 11.82 -12.57
C ASN A 180 -15.91 12.44 -11.19
N LYS A 181 -15.95 11.60 -10.15
CA LYS A 181 -15.76 12.02 -8.77
C LYS A 181 -15.21 10.90 -7.91
N VAL A 182 -14.23 11.21 -7.06
CA VAL A 182 -13.75 10.32 -6.01
C VAL A 182 -14.07 10.92 -4.64
N THR A 183 -14.84 10.21 -3.83
CA THR A 183 -15.29 10.67 -2.50
C THR A 183 -14.78 9.74 -1.41
N ILE A 184 -14.22 10.30 -0.33
CA ILE A 184 -13.79 9.54 0.84
C ILE A 184 -14.89 9.55 1.91
N VAL A 185 -15.31 8.35 2.33
CA VAL A 185 -16.34 8.14 3.35
C VAL A 185 -15.72 7.49 4.58
N ARG A 186 -15.79 8.15 5.74
CA ARG A 186 -15.25 7.64 7.02
C ARG A 186 -16.40 7.21 7.95
N LYS A 187 -16.46 5.93 8.30
CA LYS A 187 -17.47 5.33 9.19
C LYS A 187 -16.83 4.77 10.45
N GLY A 188 -17.36 5.10 11.62
CA GLY A 188 -16.79 4.73 12.91
C GLY A 188 -15.83 5.76 13.48
N ALA A 189 -15.59 5.71 14.80
CA ALA A 189 -14.79 6.71 15.51
C ALA A 189 -13.32 6.69 15.08
N GLU A 190 -12.73 5.50 14.94
CA GLU A 190 -11.32 5.34 14.58
C GLU A 190 -11.03 5.80 13.14
N ALA A 191 -11.93 5.48 12.20
CA ALA A 191 -11.80 5.94 10.82
C ALA A 191 -11.84 7.48 10.71
N LYS A 192 -12.66 8.14 11.54
CA LYS A 192 -12.76 9.60 11.58
C LYS A 192 -11.54 10.27 12.20
N LYS A 193 -10.83 9.59 13.10
CA LYS A 193 -9.59 10.08 13.72
C LYS A 193 -8.36 9.93 12.83
N PHE A 194 -8.45 9.15 11.75
CA PHE A 194 -7.32 8.92 10.86
C PHE A 194 -6.93 10.21 10.13
N ASP A 195 -5.77 10.76 10.49
CA ASP A 195 -5.21 11.96 9.91
C ASP A 195 -4.29 11.59 8.74
N ALA A 196 -4.81 11.69 7.52
CA ALA A 196 -4.08 11.36 6.30
C ALA A 196 -2.88 12.30 6.08
N ILE A 197 -3.03 13.60 6.33
CA ILE A 197 -1.95 14.58 6.07
C ILE A 197 -0.80 14.36 7.02
N LYS A 198 -1.07 14.23 8.32
CA LYS A 198 -0.03 13.96 9.31
C LYS A 198 0.67 12.62 9.03
N THR A 199 -0.09 11.58 8.72
CA THR A 199 0.46 10.24 8.42
C THR A 199 1.41 10.30 7.22
N PHE A 200 0.97 10.90 6.12
CA PHE A 200 1.77 10.99 4.89
C PHE A 200 3.00 11.88 5.07
N ASN A 201 2.85 13.06 5.68
CA ASN A 201 3.96 13.98 5.92
C ASN A 201 5.05 13.37 6.80
N ASN A 202 4.66 12.66 7.86
CA ASN A 202 5.61 11.97 8.73
C ASN A 202 6.42 10.92 7.96
N ALA A 203 5.75 10.16 7.08
CA ALA A 203 6.42 9.16 6.25
C ALA A 203 7.38 9.80 5.24
N GLN A 204 6.97 10.88 4.58
CA GLN A 204 7.83 11.61 3.65
C GLN A 204 9.05 12.24 4.35
N GLN A 205 8.88 12.78 5.56
CA GLN A 205 9.99 13.31 6.36
C GLN A 205 10.95 12.20 6.79
N ALA A 206 10.42 11.08 7.30
CA ALA A 206 11.25 9.93 7.67
C ALA A 206 12.04 9.39 6.47
N GLN A 207 11.42 9.33 5.29
CA GLN A 207 12.08 8.90 4.07
C GLN A 207 13.18 9.89 3.63
N LYS A 208 12.93 11.20 3.69
CA LYS A 208 13.94 12.22 3.38
C LYS A 208 15.16 12.11 4.31
N LEU A 209 14.92 11.92 5.62
CA LEU A 209 15.99 11.72 6.61
C LEU A 209 16.80 10.45 6.34
N LYS A 210 16.13 9.35 5.96
CA LYS A 210 16.79 8.09 5.60
C LYS A 210 17.67 8.25 4.36
N ILE A 211 17.13 8.85 3.29
CA ILE A 211 17.89 9.11 2.05
C ILE A 211 19.09 10.02 2.32
N GLN A 212 18.91 11.06 3.14
CA GLN A 212 20.00 11.96 3.51
C GLN A 212 21.11 11.20 4.25
N LYS A 213 20.74 10.38 5.24
CA LYS A 213 21.69 9.57 6.00
C LYS A 213 22.44 8.58 5.10
N GLU A 214 21.73 7.88 4.22
CA GLU A 214 22.35 6.95 3.26
C GLU A 214 23.29 7.66 2.28
N ALA A 215 22.94 8.88 1.84
CA ALA A 215 23.80 9.69 0.98
C ALA A 215 25.05 10.17 1.72
N GLU A 216 24.93 10.58 3.00
CA GLU A 216 26.05 10.96 3.85
C GLU A 216 26.98 9.76 4.11
N GLU A 217 26.43 8.59 4.45
CA GLU A 217 27.19 7.35 4.63
C GLU A 217 27.89 6.92 3.34
N ARG A 218 27.20 7.02 2.18
CA ARG A 218 27.80 6.72 0.88
C ARG A 218 28.91 7.72 0.53
N ALA A 219 28.73 9.00 0.82
CA ALA A 219 29.76 10.01 0.60
C ALA A 219 30.99 9.77 1.48
N GLN A 220 30.79 9.39 2.75
CA GLN A 220 31.88 9.00 3.65
C GLN A 220 32.60 7.74 3.18
N MET A 221 31.85 6.72 2.74
CA MET A 221 32.41 5.51 2.16
C MET A 221 33.23 5.83 0.90
N LEU A 222 32.69 6.64 0.00
CA LEU A 222 33.36 7.05 -1.23
C LEU A 222 34.64 7.83 -0.93
N ALA A 223 34.61 8.75 0.03
CA ALA A 223 35.78 9.50 0.47
C ALA A 223 36.86 8.58 1.07
N LYS A 224 36.46 7.60 1.90
CA LYS A 224 37.36 6.60 2.47
C LYS A 224 38.02 5.74 1.39
N VAL A 225 37.23 5.17 0.47
CA VAL A 225 37.74 4.34 -0.63
C VAL A 225 38.63 5.18 -1.56
N THR A 226 38.24 6.41 -1.89
CA THR A 226 39.05 7.29 -2.74
C THR A 226 40.42 7.57 -2.12
N LYS A 227 40.48 7.83 -0.81
CA LYS A 227 41.74 8.04 -0.07
C LYS A 227 42.58 6.76 0.01
N GLU A 228 41.97 5.61 0.26
CA GLU A 228 42.67 4.33 0.34
C GLU A 228 43.30 3.92 -1.00
N PHE A 229 42.63 4.22 -2.12
CA PHE A 229 43.10 3.93 -3.47
C PHE A 229 43.81 5.12 -4.15
N GLU A 230 44.15 6.17 -3.40
CA GLU A 230 44.85 7.36 -3.93
C GLU A 230 46.26 6.99 -4.44
N ALA A 231 46.96 6.10 -3.72
CA ALA A 231 48.25 5.54 -4.13
C ALA A 231 48.12 4.31 -5.05
N GLY A 232 46.89 3.95 -5.46
CA GLY A 232 46.61 2.79 -6.30
C GLY A 232 46.94 3.00 -7.77
N LYS A 233 47.14 1.90 -8.50
CA LYS A 233 47.33 1.91 -9.95
C LYS A 233 45.97 1.87 -10.64
N THR A 234 45.84 2.60 -11.75
CA THR A 234 44.62 2.63 -12.59
C THR A 234 44.86 1.84 -13.87
N THR A 235 43.97 0.91 -14.21
CA THR A 235 44.01 0.18 -15.48
C THR A 235 43.42 1.03 -16.62
N PRO A 236 43.66 0.66 -17.91
CA PRO A 236 43.00 1.32 -19.04
C PRO A 236 41.46 1.25 -19.01
N SER A 237 40.88 0.25 -18.32
CA SER A 237 39.44 0.14 -18.11
C SER A 237 38.89 1.04 -16.99
N GLY A 238 39.76 1.81 -16.31
CA GLY A 238 39.39 2.68 -15.18
C GLY A 238 39.35 1.99 -13.82
N LEU A 239 39.74 0.70 -13.72
CA LEU A 239 39.79 -0.02 -12.45
C LEU A 239 40.99 0.48 -11.62
N LYS A 240 40.73 0.91 -10.39
CA LYS A 240 41.79 1.20 -9.40
C LYS A 240 42.09 -0.05 -8.57
N TYR A 241 43.37 -0.34 -8.37
CA TYR A 241 43.82 -1.41 -7.48
C TYR A 241 45.04 -0.98 -6.66
N ILE A 242 45.14 -1.51 -5.44
CA ILE A 242 46.34 -1.44 -4.60
C ILE A 242 46.88 -2.85 -4.42
N VAL A 243 48.21 -3.00 -4.45
CA VAL A 243 48.87 -4.27 -4.13
C VAL A 243 49.30 -4.19 -2.67
N ILE A 244 48.58 -4.87 -1.79
CA ILE A 244 48.85 -4.84 -0.34
C ILE A 244 50.11 -5.65 0.00
N THR A 245 50.37 -6.72 -0.75
CA THR A 245 51.55 -7.57 -0.58
C THR A 245 52.03 -8.02 -1.94
N GLU A 246 53.28 -7.71 -2.27
CA GLU A 246 53.89 -8.21 -3.51
C GLU A 246 54.22 -9.70 -3.38
N GLY A 247 53.84 -10.47 -4.40
CA GLY A 247 54.21 -11.88 -4.49
C GLY A 247 55.65 -12.05 -4.96
N THR A 248 56.36 -13.03 -4.42
CA THR A 248 57.75 -13.38 -4.80
C THR A 248 57.83 -14.49 -5.86
N GLY A 249 56.69 -14.98 -6.34
CA GLY A 249 56.60 -16.07 -7.33
C GLY A 249 56.89 -15.62 -8.76
N ALA A 250 56.97 -16.60 -9.67
CA ALA A 250 57.13 -16.33 -11.10
C ALA A 250 55.97 -15.47 -11.65
N LYS A 251 56.30 -14.48 -12.48
CA LYS A 251 55.29 -13.63 -13.12
C LYS A 251 54.45 -14.46 -14.10
N PRO A 252 53.12 -14.43 -14.02
CA PRO A 252 52.27 -15.15 -14.96
C PRO A 252 52.43 -14.61 -16.38
N VAL A 253 52.43 -15.50 -17.37
CA VAL A 253 52.39 -15.18 -18.80
C VAL A 253 50.95 -15.17 -19.31
N ALA A 254 50.72 -14.68 -20.54
CA ALA A 254 49.36 -14.47 -21.08
C ALA A 254 48.46 -15.74 -21.10
N SER A 255 49.04 -16.94 -21.04
CA SER A 255 48.33 -18.23 -20.97
C SER A 255 48.28 -18.85 -19.57
N SER A 256 48.82 -18.19 -18.55
CA SER A 256 48.85 -18.72 -17.18
C SER A 256 47.48 -18.63 -16.52
N ASN A 257 47.03 -19.74 -15.95
CA ASN A 257 45.91 -19.72 -15.00
C ASN A 257 46.41 -19.20 -13.65
N VAL A 258 45.89 -18.05 -13.22
CA VAL A 258 46.18 -17.46 -11.91
C VAL A 258 44.97 -17.55 -10.99
N LYS A 259 45.21 -17.92 -9.74
CA LYS A 259 44.23 -17.76 -8.67
C LYS A 259 44.49 -16.43 -7.96
N VAL A 260 43.49 -15.57 -7.94
CA VAL A 260 43.52 -14.28 -7.25
C VAL A 260 42.50 -14.27 -6.13
N HIS A 261 42.94 -13.91 -4.93
CA HIS A 261 42.06 -13.57 -3.82
C HIS A 261 41.88 -12.06 -3.85
N TYR A 262 40.66 -11.59 -4.14
CA TYR A 262 40.32 -10.17 -4.11
C TYR A 262 39.07 -9.95 -3.27
N ALA A 263 39.01 -8.79 -2.63
CA ALA A 263 37.79 -8.23 -2.08
C ALA A 263 37.47 -6.99 -2.92
N GLY A 264 36.26 -6.94 -3.48
CA GLY A 264 35.82 -5.84 -4.32
C GLY A 264 34.54 -5.23 -3.77
N THR A 265 34.43 -3.90 -3.87
CA THR A 265 33.23 -3.15 -3.55
C THR A 265 32.88 -2.29 -4.75
N LEU A 266 31.63 -2.38 -5.21
CA LEU A 266 31.07 -1.41 -6.16
C LEU A 266 30.61 -0.21 -5.34
N VAL A 267 31.17 0.96 -5.64
CA VAL A 267 30.89 2.24 -4.96
C VAL A 267 30.02 3.14 -5.83
#